data_AF-A0A523W9J5-F1
#
_entry.id   AF-A0A523W9J5-F1
#
_cell.length_a   1.000
_cell.length_b   1.000
_cell.length_c   1.000
_cell.angle_alpha   90.00
_cell.angle_beta   90.00
_cell.angle_gamma   90.00
#
_symmetry.space_group_name_H-M   'P 1'
#
loop_
_entity.id
_entity.type
_entity.pdbx_description
1 polymer ?
#
loop_
_entity_poly.entity_id
_entity_poly.type
_entity_poly.pdbx_seq_one_letter_code
_entity_poly.pdbx_strand_id
1 'polypeptide(L)'
;MEQRDKEFKSFSRYFVFAEYELFFLIICIVLDVIEYMITILLLPVVGDLLDIVGIIVCLAMFRWVGIISLFELVPGADIFPIFIITWLIWYFLRKARKK
;
A
#
# COMPACT_ATOMS: atom_id res chain seq x y z
N MET A 1 16.21 23.97 14.98
CA MET A 1 16.41 23.42 13.61
C MET A 1 17.11 22.08 13.61
N GLU A 2 18.04 21.80 14.52
CA GLU A 2 18.83 20.54 14.59
C GLU A 2 18.06 19.22 14.83
N GLN A 3 16.80 19.24 15.28
CA GLN A 3 16.02 18.01 15.49
C GLN A 3 15.50 17.39 14.18
N ARG A 4 15.17 18.22 13.16
CA ARG A 4 14.67 17.73 11.86
C ARG A 4 15.75 17.00 11.05
N ASP A 5 17.00 17.44 11.17
CA ASP A 5 18.11 16.83 10.44
C ASP A 5 18.50 15.44 10.97
N LYS A 6 18.27 15.17 12.27
CA LYS A 6 18.53 13.85 12.87
C LYS A 6 17.50 12.79 12.44
N GLU A 7 16.24 13.18 12.25
CA GLU A 7 15.21 12.28 11.67
C GLU A 7 15.53 11.92 10.21
N PHE A 8 15.90 12.91 9.40
CA PHE A 8 16.26 12.69 7.99
C PHE A 8 17.50 11.81 7.83
N LYS A 9 18.52 11.98 8.68
CA LYS A 9 19.74 11.15 8.66
C LYS A 9 19.48 9.70 9.06
N SER A 10 18.42 9.42 9.84
CA SER A 10 17.98 8.05 10.14
C SER A 10 17.22 7.40 8.99
N PHE A 11 16.57 8.18 8.13
CA PHE A 11 15.92 7.69 6.90
C PHE A 11 16.93 7.20 5.86
N SER A 12 18.11 7.82 5.82
CA SER A 12 19.16 7.59 4.82
C SER A 12 19.93 6.27 5.00
N ARG A 13 19.77 5.53 6.10
CA ARG A 13 20.55 4.31 6.33
C ARG A 13 19.85 3.14 5.64
N TYR A 14 19.94 3.16 4.31
CA TYR A 14 19.54 2.16 3.33
C TYR A 14 18.13 1.60 3.53
N PHE A 15 17.26 1.91 2.58
CA PHE A 15 16.12 1.05 2.27
C PHE A 15 16.65 -0.32 1.83
N VAL A 16 17.14 -1.13 2.78
CA VAL A 16 17.42 -2.55 2.58
C VAL A 16 16.05 -3.20 2.57
N PHE A 17 15.43 -3.19 1.41
CA PHE A 17 14.25 -3.98 1.18
C PHE A 17 14.67 -5.43 1.06
N ALA A 18 14.03 -6.30 1.84
CA ALA A 18 14.10 -7.71 1.52
C ALA A 18 13.35 -7.97 0.21
N GLU A 19 13.76 -8.98 -0.56
CA GLU A 19 13.19 -9.27 -1.89
C GLU A 19 11.66 -9.38 -1.88
N TYR A 20 11.09 -9.99 -0.82
CA TYR A 20 9.64 -10.09 -0.65
C TYR A 20 8.97 -8.73 -0.35
N GLU A 21 9.66 -7.78 0.29
CA GLU A 21 9.11 -6.44 0.53
C GLU A 21 8.98 -5.65 -0.78
N LEU A 22 9.98 -5.79 -1.68
CA LEU A 22 9.91 -5.25 -3.04
C LEU A 22 8.82 -5.94 -3.86
N PHE A 23 8.71 -7.27 -3.77
CA PHE A 23 7.69 -8.01 -4.50
C PHE A 23 6.29 -7.57 -4.09
N PHE A 24 6.07 -7.35 -2.79
CA PHE A 24 4.80 -6.86 -2.28
C PHE A 24 4.52 -5.42 -2.73
N LEU A 25 5.53 -4.56 -2.77
CA LEU A 25 5.39 -3.20 -3.30
C LEU A 25 4.99 -3.21 -4.78
N ILE A 26 5.63 -4.07 -5.59
CA ILE A 26 5.32 -4.19 -7.01
C ILE A 26 3.87 -4.62 -7.21
N ILE A 27 3.38 -5.60 -6.44
CA ILE A 27 1.97 -6.02 -6.50
C ILE A 27 1.05 -4.85 -6.16
N CYS A 28 1.32 -4.11 -5.08
CA CYS A 28 0.51 -2.95 -4.70
C CYS A 28 0.49 -1.87 -5.80
N ILE A 29 1.65 -1.55 -6.40
CA ILE A 29 1.73 -0.60 -7.51
C ILE A 29 0.89 -1.07 -8.70
N VAL A 30 0.96 -2.36 -9.05
CA VAL A 30 0.20 -2.91 -10.17
C VAL A 30 -1.30 -2.84 -9.89
N LEU A 31 -1.74 -3.18 -8.68
CA LEU A 31 -3.15 -3.09 -8.29
C LEU A 31 -3.67 -1.65 -8.36
N ASP A 32 -2.96 -0.70 -7.73
CA ASP A 32 -3.34 0.73 -7.73
C ASP A 32 -3.42 1.28 -9.18
N VAL A 33 -2.50 0.89 -10.07
CA VAL A 33 -2.53 1.31 -11.47
C VAL A 33 -3.71 0.71 -12.24
N ILE A 34 -4.04 -0.56 -12.00
CA ILE A 34 -5.16 -1.21 -12.66
C ILE A 34 -6.47 -0.53 -12.22
N GLU A 35 -6.66 -0.32 -10.92
CA GLU A 35 -7.85 0.36 -10.39
C GLU A 35 -7.97 1.77 -10.93
N TYR A 36 -6.89 2.56 -10.91
CA TYR A 36 -6.88 3.90 -11.50
C TYR A 36 -7.32 3.92 -12.98
N MET A 37 -6.85 2.93 -13.76
CA MET A 37 -7.25 2.79 -15.17
C MET A 37 -8.72 2.39 -15.32
N ILE A 38 -9.25 1.56 -14.42
CA ILE A 38 -10.67 1.13 -14.40
C ILE A 38 -11.58 2.29 -14.02
N THR A 39 -11.19 3.10 -13.03
CA THR A 39 -11.91 4.31 -12.59
C THR A 39 -12.02 5.31 -13.74
N ILE A 40 -10.94 5.52 -14.51
CA ILE A 40 -10.97 6.39 -15.71
C ILE A 40 -11.92 5.82 -16.78
N LEU A 41 -11.96 4.50 -16.94
CA LEU A 41 -12.81 3.84 -17.91
C LEU A 41 -14.29 3.81 -17.50
N LEU A 42 -14.66 4.33 -16.32
CA LEU A 42 -16.03 4.34 -15.78
C LEU A 42 -16.66 2.94 -15.82
N LEU A 43 -15.88 1.92 -15.44
CA LEU A 43 -16.34 0.54 -15.31
C LEU A 43 -16.55 0.19 -13.82
N PRO A 44 -17.59 0.72 -13.15
CA PRO A 44 -17.78 0.55 -11.71
C PRO A 44 -17.91 -0.92 -11.31
N VAL A 45 -18.60 -1.74 -12.12
CA VAL A 45 -18.78 -3.17 -11.84
C VAL A 45 -17.44 -3.95 -11.85
N VAL A 46 -16.50 -3.53 -12.68
CA VAL A 46 -15.17 -4.17 -12.75
C VAL A 46 -14.28 -3.66 -11.62
N GLY A 47 -14.42 -2.38 -11.26
CA GLY A 47 -13.77 -1.78 -10.09
C GLY A 47 -14.15 -2.52 -8.81
N ASP A 48 -15.44 -2.63 -8.51
CA ASP A 48 -15.94 -3.30 -7.30
C ASP A 48 -15.41 -4.74 -7.14
N LEU A 49 -15.24 -5.46 -8.25
CA LEU A 49 -14.66 -6.82 -8.24
C LEU A 49 -13.15 -6.79 -7.94
N LEU A 50 -12.43 -5.81 -8.48
CA LEU A 50 -11.02 -5.62 -8.21
C LEU A 50 -10.79 -5.21 -6.75
N ASP A 51 -11.61 -4.32 -6.19
CA ASP A 51 -11.49 -3.89 -4.79
C ASP A 51 -11.57 -5.10 -3.86
N ILE A 52 -12.53 -6.01 -4.09
CA ILE A 52 -12.68 -7.25 -3.30
C ILE A 52 -11.43 -8.13 -3.43
N VAL A 53 -10.92 -8.31 -4.66
CA VAL A 53 -9.71 -9.11 -4.91
C VAL A 53 -8.50 -8.47 -4.25
N GLY A 54 -8.32 -7.15 -4.39
CA GLY A 54 -7.25 -6.37 -3.81
C GLY A 54 -7.25 -6.41 -2.29
N ILE A 55 -8.43 -6.32 -1.66
CA ILE A 55 -8.61 -6.49 -0.21
C ILE A 55 -8.18 -7.89 0.23
N ILE A 56 -8.61 -8.94 -0.47
CA ILE A 56 -8.23 -10.32 -0.12
C ILE A 56 -6.72 -10.51 -0.24
N VAL A 57 -6.12 -10.00 -1.32
CA VAL A 57 -4.67 -10.05 -1.56
C VAL A 57 -3.93 -9.28 -0.46
N CYS A 58 -4.37 -8.08 -0.10
CA CYS A 58 -3.76 -7.28 0.96
C CYS A 58 -3.90 -7.90 2.35
N LEU A 59 -5.05 -8.49 2.67
CA LEU A 59 -5.24 -9.25 3.91
C LEU A 59 -4.33 -10.48 3.96
N ALA A 60 -4.15 -11.19 2.84
CA ALA A 60 -3.25 -12.33 2.74
C ALA A 60 -1.77 -11.91 2.92
N MET A 61 -1.36 -10.80 2.31
CA MET A 61 0.02 -10.31 2.34
C MET A 61 0.38 -9.62 3.66
N PHE A 62 -0.51 -8.79 4.20
CA PHE A 62 -0.22 -7.87 5.32
C PHE A 62 -0.99 -8.18 6.61
N ARG A 63 -1.87 -9.20 6.61
CA ARG A 63 -2.71 -9.62 7.74
C ARG A 63 -3.50 -8.44 8.31
N TRP A 64 -3.35 -8.14 9.60
CA TRP A 64 -4.06 -7.04 10.29
C TRP A 64 -3.84 -5.66 9.66
N VAL A 65 -2.68 -5.41 9.03
CA VAL A 65 -2.44 -4.13 8.36
C VAL A 65 -3.21 -4.03 7.04
N GLY A 66 -3.54 -5.17 6.43
CA GLY A 66 -4.38 -5.26 5.25
C GLY A 66 -5.81 -4.77 5.48
N ILE A 67 -6.27 -4.62 6.73
CA ILE A 67 -7.58 -4.02 7.05
C ILE A 67 -7.68 -2.57 6.51
N ILE A 68 -6.55 -1.88 6.35
CA ILE A 68 -6.51 -0.53 5.77
C ILE A 68 -6.97 -0.53 4.31
N SER A 69 -6.76 -1.64 3.58
CA SER A 69 -7.29 -1.77 2.22
C SER A 69 -8.82 -1.82 2.15
N LEU A 70 -9.53 -2.02 3.27
CA LEU A 70 -10.99 -1.90 3.29
C LEU A 70 -11.48 -0.48 2.96
N PHE A 71 -10.61 0.53 3.03
CA PHE A 71 -10.96 1.87 2.55
C PHE A 71 -11.18 1.92 1.03
N GLU A 72 -10.74 0.93 0.26
CA GLU A 72 -11.05 0.81 -1.18
C GLU A 72 -12.55 0.54 -1.42
N LEU A 73 -13.28 -0.08 -0.48
CA LEU A 73 -14.74 -0.25 -0.61
C LEU A 73 -15.53 1.07 -0.57
N VAL A 74 -14.86 2.19 -0.23
CA VAL A 74 -15.51 3.49 -0.19
C VAL A 74 -15.53 4.05 -1.62
N PRO A 75 -16.71 4.24 -2.23
CA PRO A 75 -16.79 4.70 -3.61
C PRO A 75 -16.10 6.06 -3.76
N GLY A 76 -15.18 6.14 -4.72
CA GLY A 76 -14.37 7.33 -4.98
C GLY A 76 -13.08 7.41 -4.15
N ALA A 77 -12.80 6.42 -3.30
CA ALA A 77 -11.51 6.24 -2.67
C ALA A 77 -10.48 5.61 -3.63
N ASP A 78 -10.94 4.94 -4.70
CA ASP A 78 -10.16 4.29 -5.77
C ASP A 78 -9.25 5.27 -6.55
N ILE A 79 -9.41 6.59 -6.33
CA ILE A 79 -8.50 7.62 -6.86
C ILE A 79 -7.18 7.64 -6.06
N PHE A 80 -7.20 7.17 -4.82
CA PHE A 80 -6.05 7.12 -3.94
C PHE A 80 -5.34 5.78 -4.07
N PRO A 81 -3.99 5.76 -4.05
CA PRO A 81 -3.24 4.51 -4.10
C PRO A 81 -3.22 3.84 -2.71
N ILE A 82 -4.36 3.28 -2.27
CA ILE A 82 -4.52 2.80 -0.90
C ILE A 82 -3.70 1.52 -0.70
N PHE A 83 -3.40 0.73 -1.73
CA PHE A 83 -2.51 -0.42 -1.58
C PHE A 83 -1.07 -0.01 -1.31
N ILE A 84 -0.52 0.97 -2.03
CA ILE A 84 0.82 1.54 -1.72
C ILE A 84 0.84 2.11 -0.31
N ILE A 85 -0.21 2.83 0.11
CA ILE A 85 -0.31 3.38 1.47
C ILE A 85 -0.33 2.26 2.52
N THR A 86 -1.10 1.21 2.27
CA THR A 86 -1.19 0.03 3.15
C THR A 86 0.18 -0.65 3.27
N TRP A 87 0.90 -0.81 2.16
CA TRP A 87 2.27 -1.34 2.16
C TRP A 87 3.24 -0.44 2.94
N LEU A 88 3.16 0.89 2.78
CA LEU A 88 4.02 1.83 3.51
C LEU A 88 3.82 1.70 5.03
N ILE A 89 2.56 1.69 5.47
CA ILE A 89 2.21 1.53 6.88
C ILE A 89 2.73 0.18 7.40
N TRP A 90 2.55 -0.90 6.64
CA TRP A 90 3.07 -2.22 7.00
C TRP A 90 4.60 -2.21 7.12
N TYR A 91 5.30 -1.61 6.17
CA TYR A 91 6.76 -1.52 6.14
C TYR A 91 7.30 -0.78 7.37
N PHE A 92 6.72 0.39 7.70
CA PHE A 92 7.12 1.15 8.88
C PHE A 92 6.84 0.41 10.19
N LEU A 93 5.67 -0.20 10.34
CA LEU A 93 5.33 -1.02 11.53
C LEU A 93 6.29 -2.20 11.69
N ARG A 94 6.70 -2.82 10.59
CA ARG A 94 7.63 -3.94 10.60
C ARG A 94 9.05 -3.50 10.96
N LYS A 95 9.48 -2.34 10.46
CA LYS A 95 10.77 -1.74 10.79
C LYS A 95 10.83 -1.28 12.25
N ALA A 96 9.73 -0.75 12.80
CA ALA A 96 9.60 -0.38 14.21
C ALA A 96 9.73 -1.60 15.15
N ARG A 97 9.19 -2.76 14.77
CA ARG A 97 9.30 -4.00 15.55
C ARG A 97 10.67 -4.70 15.48
N LYS A 98 11.52 -4.33 14.51
CA LYS A 98 12.89 -4.87 14.38
C LYS A 98 13.94 -4.03 15.10
N LYS A 99 13.56 -2.86 15.65
CA LYS A 99 14.38 -2.06 16.57
C LYS A 99 14.17 -2.53 18.00
#